data_AF-A0A453Q612-F1
#
_entry.id   AF-A0A453Q612-F1
#
_cell.length_a   1.000
_cell.length_b   1.000
_cell.length_c   1.000
_cell.angle_alpha   90.00
_cell.angle_beta   90.00
_cell.angle_gamma   90.00
#
_symmetry.space_group_name_H-M   'P 1'
#
loop_
_entity.id
_entity.type
_entity.pdbx_description
1 polymer ?
#
loop_
_entity_poly.entity_id
_entity_poly.type
_entity_poly.pdbx_seq_one_letter_code
_entity_poly.pdbx_strand_id
1 'polypeptide(L)'
;IRVKRRSRHRKVVKFYSTCFGFREPYKVLVDGTFVHHLLVHQLLPADDALRELLSAARPPPLFTSKCVQVELRRLGKSYSQAFDAARLLATFGCEHDKVVSAVDCILSLVGDKNPEHYFVATQDILVSGQSYERFLVFL
;
A
#
# COMPACT_ATOMS: atom_id res chain seq x y z
N ILE A 1 -25.25 3.42 0.60
CA ILE A 1 -24.24 3.63 -0.49
C ILE A 1 -22.94 2.79 -0.32
N ARG A 2 -22.86 1.84 0.61
CA ARG A 2 -21.68 0.95 0.81
C ARG A 2 -21.51 -0.13 -0.27
N VAL A 3 -22.62 -0.63 -0.82
CA VAL A 3 -22.64 -1.69 -1.86
C VAL A 3 -22.10 -1.20 -3.21
N LYS A 4 -22.39 0.04 -3.61
CA LYS A 4 -21.90 0.62 -4.87
C LYS A 4 -20.38 0.80 -4.89
N ARG A 5 -19.74 1.18 -3.76
CA ARG A 5 -18.27 1.34 -3.65
C ARG A 5 -17.55 -0.01 -3.75
N ARG A 6 -18.04 -1.04 -3.05
CA ARG A 6 -17.54 -2.43 -3.18
C ARG A 6 -17.63 -2.95 -4.61
N SER A 7 -18.76 -2.68 -5.30
CA SER A 7 -18.91 -3.06 -6.71
C SER A 7 -17.93 -2.36 -7.65
N ARG A 8 -17.42 -1.17 -7.33
CA ARG A 8 -16.41 -0.46 -8.13
C ARG A 8 -15.02 -1.06 -7.90
N HIS A 9 -14.60 -1.26 -6.65
CA HIS A 9 -13.29 -1.87 -6.35
C HIS A 9 -13.15 -3.25 -6.97
N ARG A 10 -14.18 -4.11 -6.87
CA ARG A 10 -14.17 -5.43 -7.52
C ARG A 10 -13.98 -5.36 -9.04
N LYS A 11 -14.55 -4.35 -9.71
CA LYS A 11 -14.35 -4.15 -11.16
C LYS A 11 -12.91 -3.74 -11.47
N VAL A 12 -12.34 -2.84 -10.66
CA VAL A 12 -10.96 -2.38 -10.79
C VAL A 12 -9.98 -3.53 -10.59
N VAL A 13 -10.13 -4.30 -9.52
CA VAL A 13 -9.28 -5.48 -9.26
C VAL A 13 -9.40 -6.49 -10.40
N LYS A 14 -10.63 -6.78 -10.86
CA LYS A 14 -10.84 -7.70 -12.00
C LYS A 14 -10.16 -7.20 -13.27
N PHE A 15 -10.21 -5.90 -13.55
CA PHE A 15 -9.52 -5.29 -14.68
C PHE A 15 -8.01 -5.49 -14.59
N TYR A 16 -7.39 -5.19 -13.44
CA TYR A 16 -5.96 -5.42 -13.26
C TYR A 16 -5.55 -6.90 -13.31
N SER A 17 -6.38 -7.80 -12.77
CA SER A 17 -6.13 -9.24 -12.89
C SER A 17 -6.23 -9.76 -14.32
N THR A 18 -7.16 -9.23 -15.12
CA THR A 18 -7.41 -9.71 -16.49
C THR A 18 -6.48 -9.08 -17.51
N CYS A 19 -6.24 -7.77 -17.40
CA CYS A 19 -5.49 -7.00 -18.40
C CYS A 19 -4.00 -6.84 -18.05
N PHE A 20 -3.65 -6.87 -16.76
CA PHE A 20 -2.30 -6.60 -16.26
C PHE A 20 -1.69 -7.80 -15.50
N GLY A 21 -2.35 -8.95 -15.48
CA GLY A 21 -1.77 -10.17 -14.93
C GLY A 21 -1.63 -10.22 -13.41
N PHE A 22 -2.37 -9.38 -12.67
CA PHE A 22 -2.39 -9.43 -11.21
C PHE A 22 -2.99 -10.75 -10.71
N ARG A 23 -2.22 -11.51 -9.92
CA ARG A 23 -2.62 -12.81 -9.39
C ARG A 23 -2.55 -12.86 -7.87
N GLU A 24 -3.40 -13.68 -7.28
CA GLU A 24 -3.32 -13.97 -5.86
C GLU A 24 -2.11 -14.86 -5.54
N PRO A 25 -1.47 -14.70 -4.36
CA PRO A 25 -1.77 -13.68 -3.35
C PRO A 25 -1.34 -12.28 -3.79
N TYR A 26 -2.26 -11.31 -3.73
CA TYR A 26 -1.99 -9.94 -4.16
C TYR A 26 -0.97 -9.28 -3.23
N LYS A 27 0.10 -8.71 -3.79
CA LYS A 27 1.13 -8.02 -3.02
C LYS A 27 0.69 -6.58 -2.78
N VAL A 28 0.64 -6.14 -1.52
CA VAL A 28 0.27 -4.76 -1.17
C VAL A 28 1.47 -4.04 -0.56
N LEU A 29 1.96 -3.01 -1.24
CA LEU A 29 2.88 -2.02 -0.68
C LEU A 29 2.10 -1.04 0.17
N VAL A 30 2.48 -0.94 1.43
CA VAL A 30 1.85 -0.12 2.45
C VAL A 30 2.79 1.03 2.79
N ASP A 31 2.25 2.24 2.71
CA ASP A 31 2.93 3.45 3.13
C ASP A 31 2.75 3.73 4.63
N GLY A 32 3.69 4.46 5.22
CA GLY A 32 3.68 4.76 6.65
C GLY A 32 2.54 5.67 7.06
N THR A 33 2.14 6.60 6.19
CA THR A 33 0.96 7.46 6.38
C THR A 33 -0.32 6.64 6.49
N PHE A 34 -0.41 5.56 5.71
CA PHE A 34 -1.55 4.66 5.73
C PHE A 34 -1.63 3.85 7.03
N VAL A 35 -0.49 3.32 7.50
CA VAL A 35 -0.42 2.62 8.80
C VAL A 35 -0.84 3.55 9.93
N HIS A 36 -0.36 4.79 9.93
CA HIS A 36 -0.75 5.78 10.92
C HIS A 36 -2.26 6.05 10.91
N HIS A 37 -2.84 6.24 9.72
CA HIS A 37 -4.28 6.44 9.55
C HIS A 37 -5.10 5.26 10.10
N LEU A 38 -4.69 4.02 9.82
CA LEU A 38 -5.36 2.83 10.34
C LEU A 38 -5.37 2.79 11.87
N LEU A 39 -4.25 3.17 12.51
CA LEU A 39 -4.13 3.21 13.97
C LEU A 39 -5.02 4.29 14.58
N VAL A 40 -4.97 5.51 14.04
CA VAL A 40 -5.76 6.64 14.53
C VAL A 40 -7.27 6.36 14.45
N HIS A 41 -7.72 5.69 13.39
CA HIS A 41 -9.13 5.37 13.18
C HIS A 41 -9.55 3.98 13.70
N GLN A 42 -8.66 3.25 14.38
CA GLN A 42 -8.93 1.91 14.93
C GLN A 42 -9.46 0.93 13.87
N LEU A 43 -8.91 0.98 12.65
CA LEU A 43 -9.33 0.16 11.50
C LEU A 43 -8.54 -1.15 11.39
N LEU A 44 -7.95 -1.62 12.49
CA LEU A 44 -7.23 -2.88 12.54
C LEU A 44 -8.19 -4.07 12.76
N PRO A 45 -7.91 -5.25 12.18
CA PRO A 45 -6.68 -5.60 11.45
C PRO A 45 -6.73 -5.24 9.95
N ALA A 46 -5.60 -4.73 9.44
CA ALA A 46 -5.50 -4.12 8.10
C ALA A 46 -5.63 -5.14 6.96
N ASP A 47 -5.18 -6.36 7.20
CA ASP A 47 -5.15 -7.48 6.26
C ASP A 47 -6.56 -7.98 5.91
N ASP A 48 -7.47 -8.07 6.89
CA ASP A 48 -8.88 -8.41 6.65
C ASP A 48 -9.61 -7.31 5.87
N ALA A 49 -9.34 -6.04 6.21
CA ALA A 49 -9.91 -4.89 5.50
C ALA A 49 -9.46 -4.87 4.02
N LEU A 50 -8.16 -5.11 3.79
CA LEU A 50 -7.60 -5.19 2.44
C LEU A 50 -8.06 -6.43 1.68
N ARG A 51 -8.25 -7.58 2.36
CA ARG A 51 -8.86 -8.78 1.76
C ARG A 51 -10.25 -8.47 1.21
N GLU A 52 -11.10 -7.86 2.02
CA GLU A 52 -12.47 -7.52 1.61
C GLU A 52 -12.47 -6.50 0.45
N LEU A 53 -11.58 -5.52 0.50
CA LEU A 53 -11.48 -4.50 -0.54
C LEU A 53 -11.01 -5.10 -1.87
N LEU A 54 -9.94 -5.91 -1.83
CA LEU A 54 -9.40 -6.59 -2.99
C LEU A 54 -10.30 -7.73 -3.49
N SER A 55 -11.36 -8.09 -2.74
CA SER A 55 -12.17 -9.27 -3.02
C SER A 55 -11.33 -10.54 -3.15
N ALA A 56 -10.25 -10.63 -2.37
CA ALA A 56 -9.27 -11.70 -2.44
C ALA A 56 -9.70 -12.92 -1.61
N ALA A 57 -9.31 -14.13 -2.01
CA ALA A 57 -9.66 -15.35 -1.26
C ALA A 57 -8.93 -15.45 0.09
N ARG A 58 -7.74 -14.86 0.21
CA ARG A 58 -6.91 -14.85 1.43
C ARG A 58 -6.38 -13.46 1.74
N PRO A 59 -6.03 -13.17 3.01
CA PRO A 59 -5.39 -11.90 3.36
C PRO A 59 -4.12 -11.67 2.53
N PRO A 60 -3.98 -10.49 1.89
CA PRO A 60 -2.82 -10.19 1.06
C PRO A 60 -1.58 -10.00 1.94
N PRO A 61 -0.39 -10.48 1.51
CA PRO A 61 0.85 -10.12 2.16
C PRO A 61 1.08 -8.60 2.04
N LEU A 62 1.32 -7.99 3.20
CA LEU A 62 1.57 -6.56 3.33
C LEU A 62 3.07 -6.30 3.42
N PHE A 63 3.55 -5.36 2.62
CA PHE A 63 4.94 -5.00 2.51
C PHE A 63 5.15 -3.52 2.78
N THR A 64 6.27 -3.14 3.38
CA THR A 64 6.74 -1.76 3.47
C THR A 64 8.17 -1.68 2.96
N SER A 65 8.68 -0.48 2.67
CA SER A 65 10.10 -0.29 2.36
C SER A 65 10.91 0.18 3.57
N LYS A 66 12.22 0.01 3.52
CA LYS A 66 13.15 0.58 4.51
C LYS A 66 13.09 2.11 4.53
N CYS A 67 12.96 2.75 3.37
CA CYS A 67 12.85 4.21 3.28
C CYS A 67 11.62 4.73 4.01
N VAL A 68 10.47 4.08 3.84
CA VAL A 68 9.21 4.42 4.55
C VAL A 68 9.39 4.29 6.07
N GLN A 69 10.02 3.21 6.55
CA GLN A 69 10.29 3.03 7.99
C GLN A 69 11.21 4.13 8.53
N VAL A 70 12.25 4.52 7.78
CA VAL A 70 13.16 5.59 8.20
C VAL A 70 12.46 6.95 8.20
N GLU A 71 11.61 7.23 7.22
CA GLU A 71 10.81 8.45 7.16
C GLU A 71 9.86 8.54 8.36
N LEU A 72 9.11 7.48 8.66
CA LEU A 72 8.26 7.39 9.86
C LEU A 72 9.05 7.67 11.14
N ARG A 73 10.26 7.12 11.25
CA ARG A 73 11.14 7.38 12.40
C ARG A 73 11.51 8.87 12.51
N ARG A 74 11.75 9.55 11.38
CA ARG A 74 12.09 10.98 11.34
C ARG A 74 10.91 11.88 11.71
N LEU A 75 9.67 11.46 11.42
CA LEU A 75 8.46 12.20 11.82
C LEU A 75 8.25 12.25 13.35
N GLY A 76 8.96 11.42 14.11
CA GLY A 76 9.08 11.56 15.56
C GLY A 76 7.92 10.92 16.34
N LYS A 77 7.71 11.41 17.58
CA LYS A 77 6.87 10.73 18.59
C LYS A 77 5.42 10.52 18.17
N SER A 78 4.83 11.42 17.37
CA SER A 78 3.46 11.28 16.89
C SER A 78 3.25 10.07 15.98
N TYR A 79 4.32 9.56 15.37
CA TYR A 79 4.30 8.42 14.46
C TYR A 79 4.99 7.18 15.04
N SER A 80 5.35 7.18 16.33
CA SER A 80 6.06 6.05 16.96
C SER A 80 5.30 4.74 16.86
N GLN A 81 3.99 4.76 17.11
CA GLN A 81 3.13 3.58 16.99
C GLN A 81 3.02 3.10 15.53
N ALA A 82 2.97 4.03 14.57
CA ALA A 82 2.95 3.70 13.15
C ALA A 82 4.29 3.08 12.71
N PHE A 83 5.41 3.60 13.24
CA PHE A 83 6.74 3.03 13.03
C PHE A 83 6.84 1.60 13.59
N ASP A 84 6.36 1.37 14.81
CA ASP A 84 6.39 0.03 15.42
C ASP A 84 5.49 -0.96 14.65
N ALA A 85 4.31 -0.53 14.22
CA ALA A 85 3.42 -1.35 13.39
C ALA A 85 4.04 -1.64 12.01
N ALA A 86 4.66 -0.65 11.36
CA ALA A 86 5.31 -0.82 10.07
C ALA A 86 6.50 -1.79 10.14
N ARG A 87 7.19 -1.89 11.29
CA ARG A 87 8.28 -2.86 11.49
C ARG A 87 7.80 -4.32 11.58
N LEU A 88 6.54 -4.53 11.92
CA LEU A 88 5.94 -5.88 11.94
C LEU A 88 5.59 -6.37 10.53
N LEU A 89 5.50 -5.46 9.55
CA LEU A 89 5.23 -5.80 8.16
C LEU A 89 6.50 -6.33 7.47
N ALA A 90 6.30 -7.15 6.43
CA ALA A 90 7.41 -7.63 5.62
C ALA A 90 8.11 -6.44 4.95
N THR A 91 9.44 -6.40 5.01
CA THR A 91 10.21 -5.29 4.42
C THR A 91 10.71 -5.69 3.03
N PHE A 92 10.34 -4.92 2.01
CA PHE A 92 10.89 -5.08 0.67
C PHE A 92 12.23 -4.32 0.55
N GLY A 93 13.19 -4.94 -0.13
CA GLY A 93 14.49 -4.33 -0.39
C GLY A 93 14.39 -3.28 -1.48
N CYS A 94 14.55 -2.02 -1.12
CA CYS A 94 14.77 -0.94 -2.08
C CYS A 94 16.28 -0.78 -2.35
N GLU A 95 16.68 -0.53 -3.60
CA GLU A 95 18.08 -0.40 -4.03
C GLU A 95 18.64 1.02 -3.85
N HIS A 96 18.05 1.83 -2.97
CA HIS A 96 18.51 3.20 -2.73
C HIS A 96 19.72 3.23 -1.80
N ASP A 97 20.86 3.73 -2.28
CA ASP A 97 22.09 3.92 -1.47
C ASP A 97 21.87 4.91 -0.31
N LYS A 98 21.04 5.93 -0.55
CA LYS A 98 20.63 6.92 0.46
C LYS A 98 19.14 6.83 0.66
N VAL A 99 18.70 7.05 1.91
CA VAL A 99 17.27 7.10 2.23
C VAL A 99 16.63 8.25 1.46
N VAL A 100 15.77 7.90 0.51
CA VAL A 100 14.90 8.80 -0.24
C VAL A 100 13.55 8.96 0.47
N SER A 101 12.68 9.82 -0.06
CA SER A 101 11.32 9.98 0.45
C SER A 101 10.49 8.69 0.28
N ALA A 102 9.43 8.51 1.09
CA ALA A 102 8.51 7.39 0.92
C ALA A 102 7.89 7.36 -0.48
N VAL A 103 7.52 8.53 -1.00
CA VAL A 103 6.95 8.72 -2.34
C VAL A 103 7.91 8.20 -3.41
N ASP A 104 9.14 8.70 -3.43
CA ASP A 104 10.15 8.30 -4.43
C ASP A 104 10.49 6.82 -4.31
N CYS A 105 10.53 6.30 -3.07
CA CYS A 105 10.81 4.89 -2.84
C CYS A 105 9.71 4.00 -3.42
N ILE A 106 8.44 4.31 -3.14
CA ILE A 106 7.29 3.55 -3.63
C ILE A 106 7.22 3.63 -5.16
N LEU A 107 7.39 4.82 -5.74
CA LEU A 107 7.40 5.00 -7.20
C LEU A 107 8.54 4.21 -7.85
N SER A 108 9.72 4.19 -7.24
CA SER A 108 10.87 3.39 -7.71
C SER A 108 10.61 1.88 -7.60
N LEU A 109 9.91 1.42 -6.57
CA LEU A 109 9.57 -0.01 -6.38
C LEU A 109 8.49 -0.49 -7.34
N VAL A 110 7.50 0.36 -7.63
CA VAL A 110 6.46 0.08 -8.62
C VAL A 110 7.06 0.16 -10.03
N GLY A 111 7.87 1.18 -10.31
CA GLY A 111 8.43 1.44 -11.63
C GLY A 111 7.36 1.72 -12.69
N ASP A 112 7.77 1.85 -13.95
CA ASP A 112 6.88 2.33 -15.01
C ASP A 112 5.73 1.36 -15.35
N LYS A 113 6.00 0.06 -15.27
CA LYS A 113 5.08 -1.01 -15.69
C LYS A 113 4.59 -1.90 -14.56
N ASN A 114 5.04 -1.67 -13.32
CA ASN A 114 4.71 -2.52 -12.18
C ASN A 114 4.93 -4.02 -12.47
N PRO A 115 6.17 -4.43 -12.84
CA PRO A 115 6.46 -5.81 -13.23
C PRO A 115 6.12 -6.82 -12.12
N GLU A 116 6.16 -6.39 -10.87
CA GLU A 116 5.88 -7.20 -9.70
C GLU A 116 4.40 -7.24 -9.30
N HIS A 117 3.55 -6.46 -9.98
CA HIS A 117 2.11 -6.34 -9.78
C HIS A 117 1.71 -5.97 -8.34
N TYR A 118 2.31 -4.91 -7.82
CA TYR A 118 1.96 -4.35 -6.51
C TYR A 118 0.66 -3.54 -6.56
N PHE A 119 -0.18 -3.73 -5.54
CA PHE A 119 -1.13 -2.69 -5.14
C PHE A 119 -0.45 -1.76 -4.14
N VAL A 120 -0.77 -0.47 -4.20
CA VAL A 120 -0.23 0.53 -3.26
C VAL A 120 -1.36 1.03 -2.36
N ALA A 121 -1.14 1.03 -1.05
CA ALA A 121 -2.01 1.57 -0.02
C ALA A 121 -1.32 2.77 0.65
N THR A 122 -1.80 3.98 0.35
CA THR A 122 -1.22 5.26 0.80
C THR A 122 -2.33 6.29 1.05
N GLN A 123 -2.07 7.25 1.94
CA GLN A 123 -2.89 8.46 2.10
C GLN A 123 -2.27 9.68 1.40
N ASP A 124 -1.08 9.55 0.82
CA ASP A 124 -0.39 10.66 0.17
C ASP A 124 -1.00 10.95 -1.21
N ILE A 125 -1.49 12.18 -1.37
CA ILE A 125 -2.10 12.65 -2.61
C ILE A 125 -1.07 12.65 -3.74
N LEU A 126 0.22 12.83 -3.47
CA LEU A 126 1.28 12.85 -4.49
C LEU A 126 1.51 11.48 -5.10
N VAL A 127 1.52 10.42 -4.27
CA VAL A 127 1.58 9.03 -4.73
C VAL A 127 0.30 8.69 -5.50
N SER A 128 -0.86 9.14 -5.01
CA SER A 128 -2.13 8.94 -5.70
C SER A 128 -2.16 9.65 -7.06
N GLY A 129 -1.66 10.89 -7.10
CA GLY A 129 -1.62 11.85 -8.21
C GLY A 129 -0.92 11.33 -9.45
N GLN A 130 0.26 10.74 -9.24
CA GLN A 130 1.04 10.12 -10.31
C GLN A 130 0.58 8.68 -10.63
N SER A 131 -0.16 8.04 -9.72
CA SER A 131 -0.66 6.67 -9.89
C SER A 131 -2.11 6.58 -10.40
N TYR A 132 -2.84 7.69 -10.59
CA TYR A 132 -4.24 7.67 -11.06
C TYR A 132 -4.42 6.95 -12.40
N GLU A 133 -3.38 6.87 -13.23
CA GLU A 133 -3.41 6.10 -14.47
C GLU A 133 -2.92 4.65 -14.34
N ARG A 134 -2.30 4.26 -13.22
CA ARG A 134 -1.57 2.98 -13.15
C ARG A 134 -1.98 2.01 -12.06
N PHE A 135 -2.04 2.28 -10.76
CA PHE A 135 -2.41 1.25 -9.78
C PHE A 135 -3.00 1.85 -8.50
N LEU A 136 -4.30 1.63 -8.26
CA LEU A 136 -5.04 2.26 -7.17
C LEU A 136 -5.80 1.24 -6.31
N VAL A 137 -5.52 1.26 -5.00
CA VAL A 137 -6.44 0.86 -3.94
C VAL A 137 -6.50 2.00 -2.92
N PHE A 138 -7.59 2.77 -2.96
CA PHE A 138 -7.96 3.74 -1.92
C PHE A 138 -8.59 3.02 -0.73
N LEU A 139 -8.05 3.23 0.47
CA LEU A 139 -8.83 3.18 1.71
C LEU A 139 -9.00 4.60 2.23
#